data_AF-A0A397ZPT9-F1
#
_entry.id   AF-A0A397ZPT9-F1
#
_cell.length_a   1.000
_cell.length_b   1.000
_cell.length_c   1.000
_cell.angle_alpha   90.00
_cell.angle_beta   90.00
_cell.angle_gamma   90.00
#
_symmetry.space_group_name_H-M   'P 1'
#
loop_
_entity.id
_entity.type
_entity.pdbx_description
1 polymer ?
#
loop_
_entity_poly.entity_id
_entity_poly.type
_entity_poly.pdbx_seq_one_letter_code
_entity_poly.pdbx_strand_id
1 'polypeptide(L)'
;MATGSLKKMGSIDAQLRLIAPAKVSEDDKLVEYDALLLDRFLDILQDLHGEEVREFVQECYEVAADYDGNRNTAKLEELGNMLTSLDPGDSIVVTKSFSNMLSLANLAEEVQIAYRRRIKKLKKGDFADEASATTESDIEETLKRLLQLNKTPEEVFDALKNQTVDLVLTAHPTQSVRRSLLQKFGRIRDCLTQLYAKDITPDDKQELDEALQREIQAAFRTDEIRRTPPTPQDEMRAGMSYFHETIWKGVPKFLRQLQPFGEQLRVNYQETRRLLLQVAGHKDILEGDPYLRQRLQLRDPYITTLNVCQAYTLKQIRDPSFHVKVRPHLSKDYMESSKPAAELVKLNPKSEYAPGLEDTVILTMKGIAAGMQNTG
;
A
#
# COMPACT_ATOMS: atom_id res chain seq x y z
N MET A 1 -33.99 -19.84 -10.74
CA MET A 1 -33.04 -19.20 -9.81
C MET A 1 -32.32 -18.01 -10.46
N ALA A 2 -31.84 -18.08 -11.71
CA ALA A 2 -31.18 -16.96 -12.40
C ALA A 2 -32.03 -15.67 -12.58
N THR A 3 -33.36 -15.79 -12.70
CA THR A 3 -34.26 -14.65 -12.91
C THR A 3 -34.54 -13.80 -11.66
N GLY A 4 -34.30 -14.33 -10.47
CA GLY A 4 -34.44 -13.61 -9.20
C GLY A 4 -33.21 -12.75 -8.88
N SER A 5 -32.02 -13.31 -9.08
CA SER A 5 -30.73 -12.61 -8.90
C SER A 5 -30.59 -11.40 -9.84
N LEU A 6 -31.01 -11.52 -11.12
CA LEU A 6 -31.01 -10.41 -12.09
C LEU A 6 -31.95 -9.24 -11.72
N LYS A 7 -33.08 -9.51 -11.04
CA LYS A 7 -33.97 -8.45 -10.54
C LYS A 7 -33.40 -7.76 -9.29
N LYS A 8 -32.69 -8.50 -8.43
CA LYS A 8 -32.10 -8.02 -7.18
C LYS A 8 -30.82 -7.18 -7.43
N MET A 9 -29.94 -7.59 -8.36
CA MET A 9 -28.80 -6.79 -8.86
C MET A 9 -29.25 -5.41 -9.37
N GLY A 10 -30.42 -5.34 -10.01
CA GLY A 10 -30.98 -4.10 -10.54
C GLY A 10 -31.41 -3.08 -9.47
N SER A 11 -31.64 -3.49 -8.22
CA SER A 11 -32.11 -2.59 -7.15
C SER A 11 -30.97 -1.73 -6.59
N ILE A 12 -29.84 -2.36 -6.23
CA ILE A 12 -28.69 -1.68 -5.62
C ILE A 12 -27.94 -0.84 -6.64
N ASP A 13 -27.70 -1.39 -7.84
CA ASP A 13 -27.10 -0.65 -8.95
C ASP A 13 -27.96 0.57 -9.35
N ALA A 14 -29.29 0.46 -9.31
CA ALA A 14 -30.18 1.59 -9.54
C ALA A 14 -30.11 2.64 -8.43
N GLN A 15 -30.10 2.24 -7.16
CA GLN A 15 -29.97 3.15 -6.02
C GLN A 15 -28.64 3.91 -6.00
N LEU A 16 -27.52 3.20 -6.23
CA LEU A 16 -26.21 3.82 -6.35
C LEU A 16 -26.17 4.84 -7.50
N ARG A 17 -26.85 4.55 -8.62
CA ARG A 17 -26.99 5.50 -9.72
C ARG A 17 -27.95 6.66 -9.43
N LEU A 18 -28.88 6.53 -8.49
CA LEU A 18 -29.68 7.67 -8.03
C LEU A 18 -28.83 8.63 -7.19
N ILE A 19 -27.92 8.09 -6.37
CA ILE A 19 -26.98 8.87 -5.56
C ILE A 19 -25.88 9.50 -6.45
N ALA A 20 -25.34 8.74 -7.39
CA ALA A 20 -24.28 9.14 -8.31
C ALA A 20 -24.73 8.99 -9.78
N PRO A 21 -25.55 9.93 -10.30
CA PRO A 21 -26.22 9.78 -11.59
C PRO A 21 -25.33 9.97 -12.83
N ALA A 22 -24.18 10.63 -12.67
CA ALA A 22 -23.27 10.90 -13.77
C ALA A 22 -21.91 10.22 -13.52
N LYS A 23 -21.40 9.55 -14.56
CA LYS A 23 -20.01 9.11 -14.58
C LYS A 23 -19.09 10.33 -14.50
N VAL A 24 -18.08 10.27 -13.64
CA VAL A 24 -17.11 11.37 -13.48
C VAL A 24 -16.05 11.33 -14.60
N SER A 25 -15.83 10.17 -15.22
CA SER A 25 -14.98 9.98 -16.39
C SER A 25 -15.48 8.84 -17.30
N GLU A 26 -15.01 8.78 -18.55
CA GLU A 26 -15.42 7.71 -19.49
C GLU A 26 -15.04 6.30 -19.01
N ASP A 27 -13.96 6.21 -18.23
CA ASP A 27 -13.45 4.99 -17.63
C ASP A 27 -13.94 4.79 -16.17
N ASP A 28 -14.88 5.60 -15.72
CA ASP A 28 -15.46 5.48 -14.38
C ASP A 28 -16.37 4.24 -14.32
N LYS A 29 -15.98 3.33 -13.43
CA LYS A 29 -16.65 2.06 -13.15
C LYS A 29 -16.92 1.89 -11.66
N LEU A 30 -16.76 2.94 -10.84
CA LEU A 30 -16.91 2.83 -9.39
C LEU A 30 -18.26 2.23 -8.98
N VAL A 31 -19.35 2.73 -9.57
CA VAL A 31 -20.70 2.21 -9.32
C VAL A 31 -20.83 0.74 -9.76
N GLU A 32 -20.19 0.36 -10.88
CA GLU A 32 -20.20 -1.02 -11.37
C GLU A 32 -19.45 -1.96 -10.42
N TYR A 33 -18.32 -1.51 -9.88
CA TYR A 33 -17.51 -2.25 -8.92
C TYR A 33 -18.22 -2.41 -7.57
N ASP A 34 -18.77 -1.32 -7.05
CA ASP A 34 -19.45 -1.31 -5.76
C ASP A 34 -20.72 -2.17 -5.81
N ALA A 35 -21.54 -2.01 -6.86
CA ALA A 35 -22.73 -2.83 -7.05
C ALA A 35 -22.40 -4.33 -7.14
N LEU A 36 -21.33 -4.71 -7.85
CA LEU A 36 -20.89 -6.11 -7.93
C LEU A 36 -20.47 -6.66 -6.56
N LEU A 37 -19.67 -5.91 -5.81
CA LEU A 37 -19.20 -6.36 -4.50
C LEU A 37 -20.35 -6.48 -3.49
N LEU A 38 -21.27 -5.52 -3.49
CA LEU A 38 -22.45 -5.54 -2.62
C LEU A 38 -23.38 -6.71 -2.95
N ASP A 39 -23.63 -6.97 -4.24
CA ASP A 39 -24.46 -8.09 -4.68
C ASP A 39 -23.88 -9.44 -4.19
N ARG A 40 -22.58 -9.65 -4.41
CA ARG A 40 -21.88 -10.86 -3.94
C ARG A 40 -21.87 -10.96 -2.42
N PHE A 41 -21.72 -9.84 -1.72
CA PHE A 41 -21.75 -9.83 -0.26
C PHE A 41 -23.14 -10.21 0.29
N LEU A 42 -24.22 -9.69 -0.30
CA LEU A 42 -25.58 -10.01 0.12
C LEU A 42 -25.98 -11.47 -0.16
N ASP A 43 -25.51 -12.03 -1.26
CA ASP A 43 -25.68 -13.46 -1.54
C ASP A 43 -24.95 -14.32 -0.47
N ILE A 44 -23.71 -13.95 -0.12
CA ILE A 44 -22.97 -14.60 0.98
C ILE A 44 -23.70 -14.44 2.32
N LEU A 45 -24.27 -13.26 2.59
CA LEU A 45 -25.00 -12.99 3.82
C LEU A 45 -26.24 -13.88 3.94
N GLN A 46 -26.97 -14.05 2.83
CA GLN A 46 -28.12 -14.97 2.77
C GLN A 46 -27.71 -16.42 2.98
N ASP A 47 -26.62 -16.88 2.37
CA ASP A 47 -26.14 -18.25 2.53
C ASP A 47 -25.69 -18.56 3.96
N LEU A 48 -25.19 -17.56 4.69
CA LEU A 48 -24.67 -17.71 6.05
C LEU A 48 -25.72 -17.52 7.14
N HIS A 49 -26.62 -16.54 6.98
CA HIS A 49 -27.52 -16.07 8.03
C HIS A 49 -29.01 -16.14 7.65
N GLY A 50 -29.34 -16.54 6.42
CA GLY A 50 -30.71 -16.66 5.93
C GLY A 50 -31.21 -15.43 5.18
N GLU A 51 -32.35 -15.58 4.50
CA GLU A 51 -32.94 -14.52 3.66
C GLU A 51 -33.44 -13.33 4.50
N GLU A 52 -33.98 -13.56 5.71
CA GLU A 52 -34.47 -12.50 6.60
C GLU A 52 -33.38 -11.48 6.96
N VAL A 53 -32.17 -11.94 7.30
CA VAL A 53 -31.05 -11.04 7.64
C VAL A 53 -30.56 -10.29 6.41
N ARG A 54 -30.54 -10.93 5.23
CA ARG A 54 -30.22 -10.26 3.97
C ARG A 54 -31.21 -9.13 3.68
N GLU A 55 -32.51 -9.42 3.76
CA GLU A 55 -33.57 -8.45 3.48
C GLU A 55 -33.50 -7.28 4.47
N PHE A 56 -33.30 -7.55 5.76
CA PHE A 56 -33.15 -6.51 6.77
C PHE A 56 -31.95 -5.59 6.50
N VAL A 57 -30.77 -6.15 6.21
CA VAL A 57 -29.58 -5.35 5.88
C VAL A 57 -29.79 -4.53 4.62
N GLN A 58 -30.46 -5.11 3.61
CA GLN A 58 -30.82 -4.39 2.39
C GLN A 58 -31.76 -3.22 2.73
N GLU A 59 -32.88 -3.44 3.42
CA GLU A 59 -33.82 -2.39 3.82
C GLU A 59 -33.13 -1.26 4.60
N CYS A 60 -32.27 -1.58 5.56
CA CYS A 60 -31.49 -0.57 6.28
C CYS A 60 -30.61 0.27 5.34
N TYR A 61 -29.99 -0.37 4.33
CA TYR A 61 -29.21 0.34 3.32
C TYR A 61 -30.08 1.25 2.45
N GLU A 62 -31.26 0.80 2.03
CA GLU A 62 -32.19 1.59 1.20
C GLU A 62 -32.71 2.82 1.98
N VAL A 63 -33.08 2.66 3.25
CA VAL A 63 -33.54 3.77 4.12
C VAL A 63 -32.41 4.78 4.36
N ALA A 64 -31.17 4.30 4.55
CA ALA A 64 -30.01 5.17 4.71
C ALA A 64 -29.69 5.96 3.42
N ALA A 65 -29.75 5.29 2.26
CA ALA A 65 -29.57 5.92 0.95
C ALA A 65 -30.62 7.02 0.69
N ASP A 66 -31.89 6.74 1.00
CA ASP A 66 -32.99 7.72 0.90
C ASP A 66 -32.79 8.92 1.84
N TYR A 67 -32.27 8.66 3.05
CA TYR A 67 -31.90 9.72 3.99
C TYR A 67 -30.80 10.62 3.43
N ASP A 68 -29.72 10.07 2.88
CA ASP A 68 -28.62 10.87 2.35
C ASP A 68 -29.02 11.70 1.13
N GLY A 69 -29.93 11.18 0.29
CA GLY A 69 -30.46 11.89 -0.87
C GLY A 69 -31.36 13.07 -0.51
N ASN A 70 -32.25 12.91 0.46
CA ASN A 70 -33.31 13.89 0.77
C ASN A 70 -33.14 14.62 2.11
N ARG A 71 -32.21 14.18 2.96
CA ARG A 71 -31.99 14.63 4.35
C ARG A 71 -33.25 14.65 5.21
N ASN A 72 -34.16 13.71 4.96
CA ASN A 72 -35.43 13.62 5.67
C ASN A 72 -35.24 12.97 7.06
N THR A 73 -35.43 13.74 8.14
CA THR A 73 -35.28 13.24 9.52
C THR A 73 -36.20 12.08 9.87
N ALA A 74 -37.36 11.94 9.21
CA ALA A 74 -38.25 10.80 9.43
C ALA A 74 -37.60 9.46 9.02
N LYS A 75 -36.78 9.46 7.96
CA LYS A 75 -36.04 8.26 7.51
C LYS A 75 -34.93 7.87 8.49
N LEU A 76 -34.31 8.87 9.14
CA LEU A 76 -33.34 8.62 10.19
C LEU A 76 -34.00 8.00 11.44
N GLU A 77 -35.18 8.47 11.81
CA GLU A 77 -35.97 7.87 12.90
C GLU A 77 -36.42 6.44 12.54
N GLU A 78 -36.85 6.20 11.30
CA GLU A 78 -37.19 4.87 10.78
C GLU A 78 -36.00 3.91 10.91
N LEU A 79 -34.81 4.31 10.42
CA LEU A 79 -33.58 3.51 10.56
C LEU A 79 -33.20 3.27 12.02
N GLY A 80 -33.34 4.28 12.88
CA GLY A 80 -33.10 4.15 14.32
C GLY A 80 -34.03 3.13 14.98
N ASN A 81 -35.31 3.12 14.61
CA ASN A 81 -36.28 2.16 15.11
C ASN A 81 -35.98 0.73 14.63
N MET A 82 -35.60 0.56 13.35
CA MET A 82 -35.16 -0.73 12.82
C MET A 82 -33.96 -1.27 13.63
N LEU A 83 -32.90 -0.48 13.78
CA LEU A 83 -31.67 -0.91 14.45
C LEU A 83 -31.85 -1.16 15.96
N THR A 84 -32.72 -0.41 16.63
CA THR A 84 -32.98 -0.59 18.07
C THR A 84 -33.93 -1.75 18.39
N SER A 85 -34.67 -2.24 17.39
CA SER A 85 -35.55 -3.41 17.55
C SER A 85 -34.82 -4.76 17.52
N LEU A 86 -33.55 -4.77 17.10
CA LEU A 86 -32.75 -5.98 16.97
C LEU A 86 -32.34 -6.53 18.34
N ASP A 87 -32.23 -7.86 18.44
CA ASP A 87 -31.58 -8.47 19.59
C ASP A 87 -30.05 -8.23 19.53
N PRO A 88 -29.31 -8.47 20.62
CA PRO A 88 -27.85 -8.28 20.63
C PRO A 88 -27.10 -9.13 19.60
N GLY A 89 -27.59 -10.33 19.29
CA GLY A 89 -27.00 -11.21 18.27
C GLY A 89 -27.12 -10.63 16.87
N ASP A 90 -28.34 -10.28 16.46
CA ASP A 90 -28.61 -9.71 15.15
C ASP A 90 -27.97 -8.33 15.00
N SER A 91 -27.94 -7.52 16.07
CA SER A 91 -27.24 -6.24 16.10
C SER A 91 -25.76 -6.36 15.71
N ILE A 92 -25.08 -7.40 16.20
CA ILE A 92 -23.66 -7.65 15.87
C ILE A 92 -23.51 -8.04 14.40
N VAL A 93 -24.39 -8.91 13.89
CA VAL A 93 -24.34 -9.36 12.48
C VAL A 93 -24.59 -8.18 11.54
N VAL A 94 -25.65 -7.40 11.78
CA VAL A 94 -25.98 -6.22 10.98
C VAL A 94 -24.85 -5.19 10.99
N THR A 95 -24.32 -4.86 12.18
CA THR A 95 -23.20 -3.91 12.30
C THR A 95 -21.95 -4.40 11.56
N LYS A 96 -21.64 -5.70 11.68
CA LYS A 96 -20.50 -6.32 10.99
C LYS A 96 -20.69 -6.33 9.48
N SER A 97 -21.92 -6.52 9.00
CA SER A 97 -22.27 -6.44 7.59
C SER A 97 -22.00 -5.05 7.03
N PHE A 98 -22.49 -3.98 7.68
CA PHE A 98 -22.22 -2.61 7.23
C PHE A 98 -20.72 -2.25 7.29
N SER A 99 -19.97 -2.73 8.30
CA SER A 99 -18.51 -2.56 8.36
C SER A 99 -17.80 -3.20 7.16
N ASN A 100 -18.23 -4.42 6.78
CA ASN A 100 -17.67 -5.13 5.63
C ASN A 100 -18.08 -4.48 4.30
N MET A 101 -19.34 -4.08 4.15
CA MET A 101 -19.82 -3.35 2.96
C MET A 101 -19.04 -2.06 2.76
N LEU A 102 -18.80 -1.28 3.83
CA LEU A 102 -17.97 -0.07 3.75
C LEU A 102 -16.52 -0.39 3.38
N SER A 103 -15.96 -1.48 3.92
CA SER A 103 -14.62 -1.93 3.56
C SER A 103 -14.53 -2.33 2.08
N LEU A 104 -15.55 -3.01 1.54
CA LEU A 104 -15.63 -3.36 0.12
C LEU A 104 -15.78 -2.13 -0.78
N ALA A 105 -16.59 -1.15 -0.37
CA ALA A 105 -16.73 0.12 -1.08
C ALA A 105 -15.39 0.88 -1.15
N ASN A 106 -14.64 0.93 -0.04
CA ASN A 106 -13.29 1.50 -0.01
C ASN A 106 -12.35 0.76 -0.97
N LEU A 107 -12.43 -0.57 -1.06
CA LEU A 107 -11.63 -1.33 -2.03
C LEU A 107 -12.02 -1.04 -3.48
N ALA A 108 -13.31 -0.90 -3.77
CA ALA A 108 -13.79 -0.50 -5.08
C ALA A 108 -13.23 0.88 -5.47
N GLU A 109 -13.22 1.82 -4.53
CA GLU A 109 -12.61 3.13 -4.71
C GLU A 109 -11.10 3.04 -4.95
N GLU A 110 -10.37 2.26 -4.15
CA GLU A 110 -8.94 2.02 -4.35
C GLU A 110 -8.64 1.47 -5.76
N VAL A 111 -9.43 0.50 -6.25
CA VAL A 111 -9.26 -0.05 -7.60
C VAL A 111 -9.58 1.01 -8.64
N GLN A 112 -10.66 1.75 -8.48
CA GLN A 112 -11.03 2.84 -9.40
C GLN A 112 -9.92 3.88 -9.49
N ILE A 113 -9.35 4.33 -8.36
CA ILE A 113 -8.26 5.31 -8.33
C ILE A 113 -7.01 4.73 -9.00
N ALA A 114 -6.66 3.48 -8.70
CA ALA A 114 -5.46 2.84 -9.22
C ALA A 114 -5.47 2.66 -10.76
N TYR A 115 -6.65 2.45 -11.35
CA TYR A 115 -6.81 2.18 -12.79
C TYR A 115 -7.41 3.34 -13.59
N ARG A 116 -7.79 4.44 -12.93
CA ARG A 116 -8.26 5.65 -13.61
C ARG A 116 -7.15 6.21 -14.49
N ARG A 117 -7.47 6.47 -15.76
CA ARG A 117 -6.56 7.07 -16.72
C ARG A 117 -6.36 8.55 -16.36
N ARG A 118 -5.10 8.98 -16.38
CA ARG A 118 -4.77 10.41 -16.28
C ARG A 118 -5.18 11.11 -17.58
N ILE A 119 -6.18 11.99 -17.51
CA ILE A 119 -6.69 12.75 -18.66
C ILE A 119 -6.02 14.13 -18.67
N LYS A 120 -4.99 14.29 -19.53
CA LYS A 120 -4.23 15.55 -19.64
C LYS A 120 -5.08 16.79 -19.96
N LYS A 121 -6.25 16.60 -20.59
CA LYS A 121 -7.18 17.69 -20.92
C LYS A 121 -7.89 18.31 -19.72
N LEU A 122 -7.89 17.64 -18.56
CA LEU A 122 -8.49 18.17 -17.33
C LEU A 122 -7.60 19.18 -16.61
N LYS A 123 -6.31 19.27 -16.97
CA LYS A 123 -5.36 20.20 -16.38
C LYS A 123 -5.64 21.63 -16.84
N LYS A 124 -5.74 22.57 -15.89
CA LYS A 124 -5.90 24.00 -16.16
C LYS A 124 -4.56 24.72 -16.38
N GLY A 125 -3.45 24.09 -16.02
CA GLY A 125 -2.09 24.62 -16.15
C GLY A 125 -1.66 25.50 -14.97
N ASP A 126 -2.44 25.56 -13.89
CA ASP A 126 -2.16 26.36 -12.70
C ASP A 126 -1.76 25.48 -11.50
N PHE A 127 -1.65 26.07 -10.31
CA PHE A 127 -1.30 25.33 -9.09
C PHE A 127 -2.47 24.53 -8.51
N ALA A 128 -3.71 24.81 -8.91
CA ALA A 128 -4.88 24.08 -8.42
C ALA A 128 -4.91 22.64 -8.97
N ASP A 129 -4.25 22.39 -10.10
CA ASP A 129 -4.07 21.04 -10.66
C ASP A 129 -3.35 20.10 -9.68
N GLU A 130 -2.46 20.59 -8.82
CA GLU A 130 -1.68 19.76 -7.88
C GLU A 130 -2.50 19.33 -6.65
N ALA A 131 -3.72 19.84 -6.48
CA ALA A 131 -4.59 19.51 -5.34
C ALA A 131 -5.37 18.20 -5.52
N SER A 132 -5.38 17.62 -6.73
CA SER A 132 -6.12 16.39 -7.04
C SER A 132 -5.22 15.41 -7.77
N ALA A 133 -5.24 14.14 -7.34
CA ALA A 133 -4.49 13.05 -7.97
C ALA A 133 -4.86 12.85 -9.47
N THR A 134 -6.01 13.35 -9.90
CA THR A 134 -6.46 13.28 -11.31
C THR A 134 -5.75 14.30 -12.21
N THR A 135 -5.26 15.39 -11.64
CA THR A 135 -4.66 16.54 -12.37
C THR A 135 -3.22 16.81 -11.97
N GLU A 136 -2.74 16.25 -10.84
CA GLU A 136 -1.38 16.44 -10.35
C GLU A 136 -0.34 16.08 -11.41
N SER A 137 0.80 16.76 -11.36
CA SER A 137 1.93 16.49 -12.23
C SER A 137 2.59 15.17 -11.84
N ASP A 138 2.82 14.28 -12.81
CA ASP A 138 3.80 13.22 -12.59
C ASP A 138 5.22 13.80 -12.50
N ILE A 139 6.17 12.98 -12.04
CA ILE A 139 7.55 13.44 -11.87
C ILE A 139 8.17 13.95 -13.18
N GLU A 140 7.83 13.37 -14.33
CA GLU A 140 8.36 13.80 -15.63
C GLU A 140 7.78 15.16 -16.04
N GLU A 141 6.49 15.39 -15.79
CA GLU A 141 5.81 16.66 -15.96
C GLU A 141 6.38 17.73 -15.04
N THR A 142 6.65 17.41 -13.77
CA THR A 142 7.33 18.31 -12.83
C THR A 142 8.72 18.68 -13.33
N LEU A 143 9.52 17.71 -13.77
CA LEU A 143 10.87 17.96 -14.29
C LEU A 143 10.83 18.83 -15.55
N LYS A 144 9.92 18.56 -16.49
CA LYS A 144 9.73 19.40 -17.69
C LYS A 144 9.32 20.83 -17.33
N ARG A 145 8.42 20.99 -16.36
CA ARG A 145 7.99 22.31 -15.87
C ARG A 145 9.15 23.08 -15.25
N LEU A 146 10.04 22.42 -14.50
CA LEU A 146 11.25 23.04 -13.93
C LEU A 146 12.21 23.52 -15.03
N LEU A 147 12.43 22.73 -16.08
CA LEU A 147 13.26 23.14 -17.22
C LEU A 147 12.65 24.34 -17.98
N GLN A 148 11.32 24.40 -18.10
CA GLN A 148 10.61 25.54 -18.68
C GLN A 148 10.69 26.80 -17.81
N LEU A 149 10.90 26.65 -16.50
CA LEU A 149 11.09 27.75 -15.54
C LEU A 149 12.57 28.19 -15.42
N ASN A 150 13.36 27.98 -16.47
CA ASN A 150 14.77 28.34 -16.57
C ASN A 150 15.68 27.67 -15.52
N LYS A 151 15.30 26.51 -14.97
CA LYS A 151 16.21 25.69 -14.15
C LYS A 151 17.08 24.84 -15.05
N THR A 152 18.38 24.78 -14.76
CA THR A 152 19.28 23.92 -15.52
C THR A 152 19.12 22.46 -15.07
N PRO A 153 19.40 21.48 -15.94
CA PRO A 153 19.38 20.07 -15.56
C PRO A 153 20.28 19.75 -14.36
N GLU A 154 21.41 20.44 -14.23
CA GLU A 154 22.37 20.28 -13.13
C GLU A 154 21.78 20.73 -11.79
N GLU A 155 21.11 21.90 -11.76
CA GLU A 155 20.47 22.43 -10.55
C GLU A 155 19.37 21.50 -10.04
N VAL A 156 18.53 21.00 -10.96
CA VAL A 156 17.45 20.07 -10.62
C VAL A 156 18.01 18.75 -10.06
N PHE A 157 19.14 18.27 -10.60
CA PHE A 157 19.79 17.07 -10.11
C PHE A 157 20.41 17.25 -8.73
N ASP A 158 21.13 18.35 -8.51
CA ASP A 158 21.72 18.66 -7.21
C ASP A 158 20.63 18.82 -6.14
N ALA A 159 19.47 19.39 -6.48
CA ALA A 159 18.32 19.42 -5.60
C ALA A 159 17.80 18.01 -5.30
N LEU A 160 17.61 17.16 -6.32
CA LEU A 160 17.14 15.77 -6.13
C LEU A 160 18.09 14.92 -5.29
N LYS A 161 19.41 15.08 -5.43
CA LYS A 161 20.41 14.34 -4.62
C LYS A 161 20.32 14.68 -3.14
N ASN A 162 20.03 15.94 -2.83
CA ASN A 162 19.99 16.45 -1.46
C ASN A 162 18.57 16.42 -0.86
N GLN A 163 17.56 16.13 -1.68
CA GLN A 163 16.17 16.03 -1.23
C GLN A 163 15.97 14.72 -0.46
N THR A 164 15.49 14.85 0.77
CA THR A 164 15.09 13.72 1.61
C THR A 164 13.59 13.84 1.89
N VAL A 165 12.87 12.74 1.72
CA VAL A 165 11.45 12.63 2.09
C VAL A 165 11.33 11.56 3.15
N ASP A 166 11.10 11.99 4.39
CA ASP A 166 10.94 11.10 5.53
C ASP A 166 9.45 10.87 5.81
N LEU A 167 8.98 9.66 5.51
CA LEU A 167 7.62 9.23 5.85
C LEU A 167 7.61 8.61 7.25
N VAL A 168 6.95 9.28 8.19
CA VAL A 168 6.78 8.79 9.56
C VAL A 168 5.47 8.02 9.66
N LEU A 169 5.54 6.70 9.80
CA LEU A 169 4.36 5.88 10.09
C LEU A 169 3.94 6.08 11.54
N THR A 170 2.67 6.39 11.75
CA THR A 170 2.08 6.48 13.09
C THR A 170 1.19 5.27 13.34
N ALA A 171 1.20 4.77 14.58
CA ALA A 171 0.21 3.78 14.98
C ALA A 171 -1.15 4.47 15.09
N HIS A 172 -2.16 3.95 14.39
CA HIS A 172 -3.53 4.40 14.58
C HIS A 172 -4.23 3.45 15.58
N PRO A 173 -4.54 3.91 16.80
CA PRO A 173 -4.92 3.04 17.93
C PRO A 173 -6.22 2.25 17.69
N THR A 174 -7.06 2.67 16.75
CA THR A 174 -8.35 2.02 16.44
C THR A 174 -8.39 1.28 15.09
N GLN A 175 -7.38 1.40 14.23
CA GLN A 175 -7.43 0.93 12.83
C GLN A 175 -6.35 -0.11 12.49
N SER A 176 -5.83 -0.84 13.46
CA SER A 176 -4.85 -1.91 13.19
C SER A 176 -5.52 -3.13 12.53
N VAL A 177 -5.84 -3.00 11.24
CA VAL A 177 -6.31 -4.06 10.37
C VAL A 177 -5.27 -5.19 10.40
N ARG A 178 -5.72 -6.42 10.65
CA ARG A 178 -4.83 -7.58 10.71
C ARG A 178 -4.19 -7.81 9.34
N ARG A 179 -2.93 -8.23 9.30
CA ARG A 179 -2.22 -8.61 8.07
C ARG A 179 -3.01 -9.62 7.23
N SER A 180 -3.65 -10.60 7.87
CA SER A 180 -4.49 -11.58 7.18
C SER A 180 -5.66 -10.94 6.43
N LEU A 181 -6.25 -9.88 6.96
CA LEU A 181 -7.34 -9.14 6.31
C LEU A 181 -6.81 -8.29 5.16
N LEU A 182 -5.67 -7.61 5.34
CA LEU A 182 -4.98 -6.88 4.26
C LEU A 182 -4.65 -7.78 3.06
N GLN A 183 -4.23 -9.02 3.30
CA GLN A 183 -3.96 -9.99 2.23
C GLN A 183 -5.24 -10.40 1.49
N LYS A 184 -6.36 -10.57 2.19
CA LYS A 184 -7.66 -10.87 1.58
C LYS A 184 -8.16 -9.71 0.73
N PHE A 185 -8.07 -8.49 1.26
CA PHE A 185 -8.38 -7.26 0.53
C PHE A 185 -7.52 -7.10 -0.72
N GLY A 186 -6.22 -7.43 -0.64
CA GLY A 186 -5.34 -7.49 -1.80
C GLY A 186 -5.85 -8.45 -2.89
N ARG A 187 -6.31 -9.65 -2.52
CA ARG A 187 -6.86 -10.63 -3.47
C ARG A 187 -8.19 -10.20 -4.07
N ILE A 188 -9.07 -9.57 -3.28
CA ILE A 188 -10.33 -8.99 -3.76
C ILE A 188 -10.04 -7.95 -4.84
N ARG A 189 -9.09 -7.03 -4.59
CA ARG A 189 -8.64 -6.04 -5.58
C ARG A 189 -8.09 -6.70 -6.85
N ASP A 190 -7.28 -7.74 -6.71
CA ASP A 190 -6.69 -8.44 -7.85
C ASP A 190 -7.77 -9.15 -8.70
N CYS A 191 -8.78 -9.77 -8.07
CA CYS A 191 -9.91 -10.38 -8.78
C CYS A 191 -10.75 -9.33 -9.51
N LEU A 192 -11.07 -8.23 -8.84
CA LEU A 192 -11.88 -7.15 -9.41
C LEU A 192 -11.18 -6.48 -10.59
N THR A 193 -9.85 -6.33 -10.52
CA THR A 193 -9.04 -5.85 -11.65
C THR A 193 -9.12 -6.81 -12.85
N GLN A 194 -8.96 -8.11 -12.61
CA GLN A 194 -8.92 -9.11 -13.68
C GLN A 194 -10.28 -9.31 -14.34
N LEU A 195 -11.38 -9.23 -13.58
CA LEU A 195 -12.74 -9.35 -14.09
C LEU A 195 -13.10 -8.30 -15.16
N TYR A 196 -12.49 -7.11 -15.09
CA TYR A 196 -12.71 -6.01 -16.03
C TYR A 196 -11.56 -5.84 -17.04
N ALA A 197 -10.69 -6.84 -17.17
CA ALA A 197 -9.73 -6.92 -18.27
C ALA A 197 -10.47 -7.00 -19.62
N LYS A 198 -9.86 -6.43 -20.68
CA LYS A 198 -10.52 -6.31 -21.99
C LYS A 198 -10.78 -7.64 -22.68
N ASP A 199 -9.94 -8.65 -22.44
CA ASP A 199 -9.91 -9.91 -23.20
C ASP A 199 -10.07 -11.12 -22.26
N ILE A 200 -11.10 -11.12 -21.41
CA ILE A 200 -11.40 -12.22 -20.48
C ILE A 200 -12.32 -13.26 -21.12
N THR A 201 -12.01 -14.55 -20.97
CA THR A 201 -12.89 -15.63 -21.44
C THR A 201 -14.07 -15.82 -20.47
N PRO A 202 -15.22 -16.37 -20.93
CA PRO A 202 -16.35 -16.63 -20.05
C PRO A 202 -16.00 -17.57 -18.88
N ASP A 203 -15.16 -18.56 -19.13
CA ASP A 203 -14.72 -19.54 -18.13
C ASP A 203 -13.82 -18.86 -17.08
N ASP A 204 -12.83 -18.08 -17.51
CA ASP A 204 -11.96 -17.31 -16.59
C ASP A 204 -12.79 -16.31 -15.74
N LYS A 205 -13.81 -15.70 -16.35
CA LYS A 205 -14.72 -14.79 -15.65
C LYS A 205 -15.49 -15.50 -14.55
N GLN A 206 -15.97 -16.72 -14.81
CA GLN A 206 -16.65 -17.52 -13.81
C GLN A 206 -15.69 -17.93 -12.69
N GLU A 207 -14.50 -18.41 -13.01
CA GLU A 207 -13.49 -18.79 -12.00
C GLU A 207 -13.09 -17.59 -11.11
N LEU A 208 -12.94 -16.40 -11.70
CA LEU A 208 -12.64 -15.18 -10.96
C LEU A 208 -13.81 -14.70 -10.10
N ASP A 209 -15.05 -14.85 -10.55
CA ASP A 209 -16.23 -14.52 -9.75
C ASP A 209 -16.36 -15.47 -8.54
N GLU A 210 -16.13 -16.77 -8.74
CA GLU A 210 -16.08 -17.75 -7.65
C GLU A 210 -14.91 -17.46 -6.68
N ALA A 211 -13.74 -17.05 -7.19
CA ALA A 211 -12.61 -16.64 -6.36
C ALA A 211 -12.93 -15.39 -5.53
N LEU A 212 -13.59 -14.39 -6.15
CA LEU A 212 -14.02 -13.17 -5.49
C LEU A 212 -14.99 -13.48 -4.33
N GLN A 213 -16.01 -14.31 -4.58
CA GLN A 213 -16.96 -14.74 -3.55
C GLN A 213 -16.27 -15.43 -2.36
N ARG A 214 -15.33 -16.35 -2.64
CA ARG A 214 -14.56 -17.04 -1.60
C ARG A 214 -13.75 -16.09 -0.74
N GLU A 215 -13.08 -15.10 -1.35
CA GLU A 215 -12.27 -14.14 -0.60
C GLU A 215 -13.13 -13.15 0.21
N ILE A 216 -14.27 -12.70 -0.33
CA ILE A 216 -15.25 -11.87 0.42
C ILE A 216 -15.77 -12.65 1.63
N GLN A 217 -16.20 -13.91 1.43
CA GLN A 217 -16.69 -14.75 2.52
C GLN A 217 -15.60 -14.98 3.59
N ALA A 218 -14.35 -15.18 3.15
CA ALA A 218 -13.24 -15.36 4.06
C ALA A 218 -12.88 -14.08 4.82
N ALA A 219 -13.06 -12.90 4.23
CA ALA A 219 -12.92 -11.61 4.90
C ALA A 219 -14.02 -11.44 5.96
N PHE A 220 -15.28 -11.66 5.59
CA PHE A 220 -16.43 -11.53 6.50
C PHE A 220 -16.35 -12.48 7.71
N ARG A 221 -15.90 -13.72 7.52
CA ARG A 221 -15.71 -14.68 8.62
C ARG A 221 -14.49 -14.37 9.49
N THR A 222 -13.60 -13.48 9.07
CA THR A 222 -12.44 -13.08 9.88
C THR A 222 -12.87 -12.00 10.88
N ASP A 223 -12.58 -12.20 12.17
CA ASP A 223 -12.90 -11.20 13.18
C ASP A 223 -12.03 -9.93 13.04
N GLU A 224 -12.70 -8.82 12.74
CA GLU A 224 -12.12 -7.46 12.71
C GLU A 224 -11.85 -6.92 14.12
N ILE A 225 -12.75 -7.21 15.06
CA ILE A 225 -12.71 -6.65 16.41
C ILE A 225 -11.62 -7.34 17.23
N ARG A 226 -10.68 -6.54 17.75
CA ARG A 226 -9.74 -6.98 18.78
C ARG A 226 -10.41 -6.81 20.14
N ARG A 227 -10.69 -7.92 20.83
CA ARG A 227 -11.24 -7.89 22.20
C ARG A 227 -10.23 -7.37 23.25
N THR A 228 -8.95 -7.33 22.89
CA THR A 228 -7.86 -6.82 23.74
C THR A 228 -7.08 -5.74 22.98
N PRO A 229 -6.69 -4.63 23.64
CA PRO A 229 -5.88 -3.60 23.02
C PRO A 229 -4.56 -4.20 22.50
N PRO A 230 -4.07 -3.75 21.33
CA PRO A 230 -2.80 -4.22 20.79
C PRO A 230 -1.65 -3.82 21.72
N THR A 231 -0.66 -4.68 21.83
CA THR A 231 0.61 -4.29 22.46
C THR A 231 1.39 -3.38 21.50
N PRO A 232 2.34 -2.54 21.98
CA PRO A 232 3.21 -1.76 21.09
C PRO A 232 3.94 -2.61 20.04
N GLN A 233 4.20 -3.88 20.35
CA GLN A 233 4.81 -4.86 19.45
C GLN A 233 3.85 -5.25 18.31
N ASP A 234 2.55 -5.37 18.60
CA ASP A 234 1.52 -5.67 17.60
C ASP A 234 1.28 -4.48 16.67
N GLU A 235 1.36 -3.24 17.19
CA GLU A 235 1.27 -2.02 16.38
C GLU A 235 2.46 -1.88 15.44
N MET A 236 3.67 -2.12 15.93
CA MET A 236 4.87 -2.16 15.11
C MET A 236 4.74 -3.22 14.00
N ARG A 237 4.27 -4.43 14.34
CA ARG A 237 4.05 -5.50 13.35
C ARG A 237 3.01 -5.13 12.31
N ALA A 238 1.94 -4.45 12.70
CA ALA A 238 0.93 -3.94 11.78
C ALA A 238 1.52 -2.87 10.83
N GLY A 239 2.30 -1.91 11.34
CA GLY A 239 3.02 -0.94 10.51
C GLY A 239 3.99 -1.60 9.53
N MET A 240 4.73 -2.62 9.99
CA MET A 240 5.64 -3.41 9.14
C MET A 240 4.93 -4.23 8.06
N SER A 241 3.64 -4.52 8.21
CA SER A 241 2.87 -5.23 7.19
C SER A 241 2.73 -4.41 5.89
N TYR A 242 2.51 -3.10 5.99
CA TYR A 242 2.49 -2.19 4.83
C TYR A 242 3.86 -2.13 4.14
N PHE A 243 4.96 -2.19 4.90
CA PHE A 243 6.30 -2.26 4.35
C PHE A 243 6.52 -3.50 3.49
N HIS A 244 6.10 -4.66 3.99
CA HIS A 244 6.29 -5.93 3.32
C HIS A 244 5.39 -6.08 2.08
N GLU A 245 4.11 -5.74 2.20
CA GLU A 245 3.11 -5.93 1.15
C GLU A 245 3.23 -4.89 0.03
N THR A 246 3.41 -3.60 0.37
CA THR A 246 3.32 -2.49 -0.61
C THR A 246 4.65 -1.76 -0.80
N ILE A 247 5.22 -1.18 0.27
CA ILE A 247 6.32 -0.19 0.14
C ILE A 247 7.58 -0.81 -0.47
N TRP A 248 7.96 -2.03 -0.07
CA TRP A 248 9.18 -2.65 -0.59
C TRP A 248 9.15 -2.94 -2.09
N LYS A 249 7.97 -3.25 -2.66
CA LYS A 249 7.83 -3.42 -4.10
C LYS A 249 7.62 -2.06 -4.78
N GLY A 250 6.93 -1.14 -4.11
CA GLY A 250 6.61 0.20 -4.58
C GLY A 250 7.83 1.09 -4.76
N VAL A 251 8.71 1.20 -3.76
CA VAL A 251 9.88 2.09 -3.80
C VAL A 251 10.83 1.75 -4.96
N PRO A 252 11.27 0.50 -5.17
CA PRO A 252 12.10 0.16 -6.32
C PRO A 252 11.36 0.34 -7.66
N LYS A 253 10.04 0.14 -7.72
CA LYS A 253 9.24 0.38 -8.93
C LYS A 253 9.21 1.87 -9.26
N PHE A 254 8.99 2.72 -8.26
CA PHE A 254 9.05 4.17 -8.39
C PHE A 254 10.45 4.63 -8.83
N LEU A 255 11.51 4.15 -8.18
CA LEU A 255 12.89 4.45 -8.58
C LEU A 255 13.22 3.96 -10.00
N ARG A 256 12.65 2.82 -10.44
CA ARG A 256 12.76 2.36 -11.83
C ARG A 256 12.02 3.26 -12.83
N GLN A 257 10.91 3.89 -12.45
CA GLN A 257 10.27 4.89 -13.31
C GLN A 257 11.18 6.11 -13.52
N LEU A 258 12.06 6.40 -12.56
CA LEU A 258 13.11 7.42 -12.70
C LEU A 258 14.34 6.92 -13.46
N GLN A 259 14.43 5.63 -13.81
CA GLN A 259 15.61 5.06 -14.47
C GLN A 259 15.89 5.68 -15.85
N PRO A 260 14.91 5.87 -16.77
CA PRO A 260 15.17 6.51 -18.06
C PRO A 260 15.74 7.92 -17.91
N PHE A 261 15.20 8.68 -16.97
CA PHE A 261 15.74 9.99 -16.59
C PHE A 261 17.16 9.86 -16.04
N GLY A 262 17.39 8.93 -15.10
CA GLY A 262 18.71 8.67 -14.53
C GLY A 262 19.76 8.12 -15.51
N GLU A 263 19.35 7.45 -16.58
CA GLU A 263 20.22 7.02 -17.68
C GLU A 263 20.63 8.22 -18.53
N GLN A 264 19.66 9.03 -18.97
CA GLN A 264 19.92 10.25 -19.73
C GLN A 264 20.80 11.23 -18.95
N LEU A 265 20.60 11.31 -17.64
CA LEU A 265 21.39 12.16 -16.77
C LEU A 265 22.79 11.60 -16.48
N ARG A 266 22.97 10.28 -16.40
CA ARG A 266 24.31 9.65 -16.29
C ARG A 266 25.13 9.89 -17.55
N VAL A 267 24.50 9.86 -18.72
CA VAL A 267 25.16 10.23 -19.98
C VAL A 267 25.61 11.68 -19.91
N ASN A 268 24.74 12.60 -19.50
CA ASN A 268 25.11 14.01 -19.32
C ASN A 268 26.23 14.19 -18.29
N TYR A 269 26.17 13.48 -17.15
CA TYR A 269 27.22 13.50 -16.12
C TYR A 269 28.56 13.00 -16.66
N GLN A 270 28.57 11.91 -17.43
CA GLN A 270 29.81 11.38 -18.02
C GLN A 270 30.43 12.35 -19.01
N GLU A 271 29.61 13.00 -19.85
CA GLU A 271 30.06 14.05 -20.75
C GLU A 271 30.59 15.28 -20.00
N THR A 272 29.85 15.78 -19.01
CA THR A 272 30.29 16.90 -18.17
C THR A 272 31.57 16.56 -17.43
N ARG A 273 31.68 15.36 -16.85
CA ARG A 273 32.92 14.87 -16.20
C ARG A 273 34.08 14.86 -17.19
N ARG A 274 33.88 14.35 -18.41
CA ARG A 274 34.92 14.29 -19.44
C ARG A 274 35.40 15.69 -19.82
N LEU A 275 34.49 16.62 -20.05
CA LEU A 275 34.79 18.01 -20.39
C LEU A 275 35.48 18.74 -19.23
N LEU A 276 35.02 18.54 -18.01
CA LEU A 276 35.55 19.21 -16.81
C LEU A 276 36.95 18.70 -16.47
N LEU A 277 37.21 17.39 -16.60
CA LEU A 277 38.56 16.82 -16.47
C LEU A 277 39.50 17.35 -17.55
N GLN A 278 39.03 17.52 -18.80
CA GLN A 278 39.81 18.14 -19.88
C GLN A 278 40.16 19.60 -19.58
N VAL A 279 39.22 20.39 -19.08
CA VAL A 279 39.44 21.81 -18.74
C VAL A 279 40.33 21.97 -17.50
N ALA A 280 40.13 21.13 -16.47
CA ALA A 280 40.93 21.17 -15.25
C ALA A 280 42.32 20.52 -15.41
N GLY A 281 42.58 19.81 -16.51
CA GLY A 281 43.84 19.10 -16.74
C GLY A 281 44.04 17.87 -15.83
N HIS A 282 42.97 17.36 -15.22
CA HIS A 282 43.01 16.22 -14.30
C HIS A 282 42.63 14.92 -15.02
N LYS A 283 43.20 13.79 -14.61
CA LYS A 283 42.87 12.46 -15.13
C LYS A 283 41.72 11.81 -14.36
N ASP A 284 41.53 12.19 -13.09
CA ASP A 284 40.50 11.62 -12.22
C ASP A 284 39.77 12.68 -11.39
N ILE A 285 38.57 12.33 -10.94
CA ILE A 285 37.81 13.16 -10.01
C ILE A 285 38.53 13.16 -8.65
N LEU A 286 38.56 14.32 -7.96
CA LEU A 286 39.25 14.55 -6.69
C LEU A 286 40.78 14.41 -6.76
N GLU A 287 41.40 14.54 -7.93
CA GLU A 287 42.88 14.62 -8.03
C GLU A 287 43.45 15.84 -7.27
N GLY A 288 42.67 16.92 -7.14
CA GLY A 288 42.99 18.08 -6.32
C GLY A 288 42.67 17.95 -4.81
N ASP A 289 41.96 16.90 -4.38
CA ASP A 289 41.69 16.62 -2.96
C ASP A 289 41.92 15.12 -2.65
N PRO A 290 43.19 14.71 -2.53
CA PRO A 290 43.55 13.32 -2.28
C PRO A 290 43.06 12.81 -0.91
N TYR A 291 42.85 13.69 0.06
CA TYR A 291 42.40 13.32 1.41
C TYR A 291 40.93 12.91 1.44
N LEU A 292 40.06 13.62 0.72
CA LEU A 292 38.66 13.21 0.56
C LEU A 292 38.56 11.90 -0.23
N ARG A 293 39.32 11.76 -1.32
CA ARG A 293 39.36 10.53 -2.14
C ARG A 293 39.75 9.31 -1.30
N GLN A 294 40.79 9.43 -0.49
CA GLN A 294 41.24 8.36 0.39
C GLN A 294 40.18 7.97 1.43
N ARG A 295 39.52 8.96 2.06
CA ARG A 295 38.48 8.70 3.07
C ARG A 295 37.28 7.94 2.49
N LEU A 296 36.86 8.28 1.27
CA LEU A 296 35.77 7.57 0.59
C LEU A 296 36.16 6.14 0.23
N GLN A 297 37.33 5.94 -0.38
CA GLN A 297 37.82 4.61 -0.76
C GLN A 297 37.97 3.66 0.43
N LEU A 298 38.36 4.19 1.60
CA LEU A 298 38.46 3.39 2.82
C LEU A 298 37.09 2.98 3.38
N ARG A 299 36.01 3.72 3.06
CA ARG A 299 34.65 3.47 3.55
C ARG A 299 33.85 2.51 2.66
N ASP A 300 34.12 2.49 1.36
CA ASP A 300 33.37 1.70 0.37
C ASP A 300 33.23 0.20 0.74
N PRO A 301 34.27 -0.50 1.25
CA PRO A 301 34.15 -1.92 1.61
C PRO A 301 33.16 -2.17 2.76
N TYR A 302 33.12 -1.27 3.75
CA TYR A 302 32.21 -1.38 4.89
C TYR A 302 30.77 -1.14 4.47
N ILE A 303 30.53 -0.08 3.70
CA ILE A 303 29.19 0.28 3.19
C ILE A 303 28.65 -0.84 2.29
N THR A 304 29.49 -1.36 1.39
CA THR A 304 29.13 -2.47 0.49
C THR A 304 28.71 -3.71 1.29
N THR A 305 29.46 -4.05 2.34
CA THR A 305 29.16 -5.21 3.18
C THR A 305 27.81 -5.03 3.90
N LEU A 306 27.56 -3.87 4.49
CA LEU A 306 26.30 -3.56 5.17
C LEU A 306 25.11 -3.61 4.20
N ASN A 307 25.25 -3.05 3.00
CA ASN A 307 24.22 -3.08 1.96
C ASN A 307 23.87 -4.51 1.53
N VAL A 308 24.89 -5.35 1.32
CA VAL A 308 24.69 -6.75 0.94
C VAL A 308 24.00 -7.53 2.08
N CYS A 309 24.45 -7.36 3.33
CA CYS A 309 23.81 -7.98 4.48
C CYS A 309 22.34 -7.57 4.60
N GLN A 310 22.03 -6.29 4.43
CA GLN A 310 20.67 -5.77 4.47
C GLN A 310 19.79 -6.42 3.39
N ALA A 311 20.25 -6.43 2.14
CA ALA A 311 19.50 -6.97 1.01
C ALA A 311 19.20 -8.47 1.16
N TYR A 312 20.18 -9.26 1.59
CA TYR A 312 20.00 -10.71 1.77
C TYR A 312 19.12 -11.04 2.98
N THR A 313 19.24 -10.29 4.08
CA THR A 313 18.39 -10.47 5.26
C THR A 313 16.93 -10.18 4.93
N LEU A 314 16.67 -9.11 4.17
CA LEU A 314 15.31 -8.77 3.72
C LEU A 314 14.75 -9.80 2.74
N LYS A 315 15.59 -10.43 1.92
CA LYS A 315 15.20 -11.57 1.07
C LYS A 315 14.81 -12.80 1.91
N GLN A 316 15.53 -13.08 3.00
CA GLN A 316 15.25 -14.21 3.89
C GLN A 316 13.95 -14.01 4.69
N ILE A 317 13.69 -12.80 5.18
CA ILE A 317 12.44 -12.43 5.86
C ILE A 317 11.19 -12.70 4.98
N ARG A 318 11.34 -12.64 3.66
CA ARG A 318 10.27 -12.82 2.67
C ARG A 318 10.00 -14.27 2.29
N ASP A 319 10.93 -15.17 2.55
CA ASP A 319 10.81 -16.58 2.18
C ASP A 319 10.17 -17.35 3.35
N PRO A 320 8.88 -17.75 3.25
CA PRO A 320 8.19 -18.45 4.33
C PRO A 320 8.77 -19.85 4.59
N SER A 321 9.53 -20.39 3.64
CA SER A 321 10.22 -21.68 3.75
C SER A 321 11.65 -21.56 4.27
N PHE A 322 12.12 -20.33 4.51
CA PHE A 322 13.46 -20.10 5.02
C PHE A 322 13.58 -20.51 6.48
N HIS A 323 14.32 -21.60 6.70
CA HIS A 323 14.74 -22.02 8.02
C HIS A 323 16.20 -21.61 8.26
N VAL A 324 16.46 -21.03 9.43
CA VAL A 324 17.84 -20.70 9.84
C VAL A 324 18.63 -22.00 9.94
N LYS A 325 19.60 -22.18 9.05
CA LYS A 325 20.62 -23.21 9.23
C LYS A 325 21.56 -22.75 10.33
N VAL A 326 21.37 -23.30 11.54
CA VAL A 326 22.26 -23.04 12.67
C VAL A 326 23.67 -23.52 12.30
N ARG A 327 24.57 -22.55 12.09
CA ARG A 327 26.00 -22.79 11.93
C ARG A 327 26.70 -22.53 13.27
N PRO A 328 27.90 -23.09 13.50
CA PRO A 328 28.71 -22.73 14.65
C PRO A 328 28.87 -21.20 14.70
N HIS A 329 28.66 -20.61 15.89
CA HIS A 329 28.81 -19.17 16.07
C HIS A 329 30.24 -18.75 15.68
N LEU A 330 30.35 -17.73 14.82
CA LEU A 330 31.65 -17.13 14.50
C LEU A 330 32.19 -16.24 15.63
N SER A 331 31.32 -15.68 16.46
CA SER A 331 31.73 -14.85 17.61
C SER A 331 32.11 -15.72 18.81
N LYS A 332 33.27 -15.40 19.41
CA LYS A 332 33.74 -15.97 20.67
C LYS A 332 32.98 -15.46 21.90
N ASP A 333 32.24 -14.35 21.78
CA ASP A 333 31.44 -13.78 22.87
C ASP A 333 30.29 -14.70 23.31
N TYR A 334 29.94 -15.70 22.50
CA TYR A 334 28.98 -16.74 22.85
C TYR A 334 29.53 -17.78 23.83
N MET A 335 30.85 -17.97 23.92
CA MET A 335 31.46 -19.03 24.75
C MET A 335 31.77 -18.58 26.18
N GLU A 336 31.87 -17.27 26.44
CA GLU A 336 32.17 -16.71 27.75
C GLU A 336 31.09 -15.72 28.16
N SER A 337 29.97 -16.22 28.67
CA SER A 337 28.87 -15.39 29.16
C SER A 337 29.25 -14.63 30.44
N SER A 338 29.86 -13.46 30.30
CA SER A 338 29.76 -12.40 31.31
C SER A 338 28.62 -11.46 30.92
N LYS A 339 27.75 -11.16 31.89
CA LYS A 339 26.36 -10.70 31.71
C LYS A 339 26.08 -9.41 30.88
N PRO A 340 27.00 -8.47 30.60
CA PRO A 340 26.65 -7.26 29.83
C PRO A 340 26.52 -7.46 28.31
N ALA A 341 27.33 -8.34 27.70
CA ALA A 341 27.31 -8.55 26.24
C ALA A 341 26.07 -9.33 25.77
N ALA A 342 25.49 -10.14 26.66
CA ALA A 342 24.29 -10.91 26.40
C ALA A 342 23.02 -10.05 26.28
N GLU A 343 22.99 -8.82 26.81
CA GLU A 343 21.82 -7.93 26.72
C GLU A 343 21.73 -7.16 25.40
N LEU A 344 22.86 -6.82 24.78
CA LEU A 344 22.90 -6.15 23.47
C LEU A 344 22.43 -7.06 22.32
N VAL A 345 22.38 -8.38 22.54
CA VAL A 345 22.11 -9.41 21.53
C VAL A 345 21.08 -10.43 22.04
N LYS A 346 20.09 -10.00 22.84
CA LYS A 346 18.91 -10.85 23.09
C LYS A 346 18.05 -10.86 21.84
N LEU A 347 18.27 -11.87 20.99
CA LEU A 347 17.41 -12.18 19.84
C LEU A 347 15.97 -12.23 20.31
N ASN A 348 15.07 -11.43 19.72
CA ASN A 348 13.67 -11.38 20.12
C ASN A 348 12.99 -12.74 19.81
N PRO A 349 12.65 -13.57 20.81
CA PRO A 349 12.07 -14.90 20.57
C PRO A 349 10.59 -14.83 20.21
N LYS A 350 9.97 -13.63 20.24
CA LYS A 350 8.57 -13.37 19.89
C LYS A 350 8.38 -12.85 18.47
N SER A 351 9.45 -12.72 17.69
CA SER A 351 9.35 -12.31 16.28
C SER A 351 8.73 -13.42 15.45
N GLU A 352 7.86 -13.06 14.49
CA GLU A 352 7.32 -13.99 13.48
C GLU A 352 8.40 -14.44 12.49
N TYR A 353 9.53 -13.73 12.46
CA TYR A 353 10.67 -14.04 11.62
C TYR A 353 11.70 -14.86 12.39
N ALA A 354 12.51 -15.57 11.62
CA ALA A 354 13.66 -16.29 12.16
C ALA A 354 14.53 -15.39 13.07
N PRO A 355 14.98 -15.89 14.25
CA PRO A 355 15.70 -15.08 15.23
C PRO A 355 16.89 -14.31 14.64
N GLY A 356 16.94 -12.99 14.89
CA GLY A 356 18.07 -12.13 14.52
C GLY A 356 18.00 -11.47 13.14
N LEU A 357 17.04 -11.84 12.29
CA LEU A 357 16.85 -11.19 10.98
C LEU A 357 16.40 -9.72 11.16
N GLU A 358 15.47 -9.48 12.07
CA GLU A 358 14.95 -8.14 12.39
C GLU A 358 16.05 -7.21 12.93
N ASP A 359 16.82 -7.68 13.91
CA ASP A 359 17.93 -6.93 14.51
C ASP A 359 19.03 -6.62 13.49
N THR A 360 19.31 -7.56 12.57
CA THR A 360 20.30 -7.38 11.49
C THR A 360 19.88 -6.27 10.51
N VAL A 361 18.59 -6.17 10.17
CA VAL A 361 18.09 -5.07 9.31
C VAL A 361 18.24 -3.72 10.02
N ILE A 362 17.89 -3.65 11.30
CA ILE A 362 18.01 -2.41 12.07
C ILE A 362 19.47 -1.94 12.18
N LEU A 363 20.39 -2.87 12.45
CA LEU A 363 21.83 -2.57 12.57
C LEU A 363 22.43 -2.09 11.25
N THR A 364 22.06 -2.71 10.13
CA THR A 364 22.54 -2.30 8.80
C THR A 364 22.03 -0.91 8.42
N MET A 365 20.75 -0.59 8.70
CA MET A 365 20.20 0.75 8.48
C MET A 365 20.96 1.83 9.25
N LYS A 366 21.22 1.60 10.55
CA LYS A 366 21.98 2.54 11.40
C LYS A 366 23.42 2.72 10.91
N GLY A 367 24.09 1.63 10.53
CA GLY A 367 25.47 1.66 10.06
C GLY A 367 25.66 2.43 8.75
N ILE A 368 24.74 2.25 7.80
CA ILE A 368 24.76 2.96 6.51
C ILE A 368 24.50 4.47 6.72
N ALA A 369 23.50 4.82 7.53
CA ALA A 369 23.18 6.22 7.83
C ALA A 369 24.35 6.96 8.50
N ALA A 370 25.00 6.35 9.50
CA ALA A 370 26.17 6.93 10.17
C ALA A 370 27.40 7.06 9.23
N GLY A 371 27.53 6.14 8.26
CA GLY A 371 28.59 6.19 7.25
C GLY A 371 28.46 7.35 6.27
N MET A 372 27.22 7.74 5.92
CA MET A 372 26.91 8.81 4.96
C MET A 372 26.82 10.21 5.60
N GLN A 373 26.53 10.33 6.89
CA GLN A 373 26.48 11.64 7.58
C GLN A 373 27.86 12.33 7.69
N ASN A 374 28.96 11.58 7.55
CA ASN A 374 30.32 12.08 7.75
C ASN A 374 31.09 12.31 6.44
N THR A 375 30.41 12.37 5.29
CA THR A 375 31.04 12.56 3.97
C THR A 375 30.90 13.97 3.39
N GLY A 376 30.16 14.87 4.05
CA GLY A 376 29.95 16.24 3.59
C GLY A 376 28.76 16.37 2.68
#